data_AF-A0A7J6NTM6-F1
#
_entry.id   AF-A0A7J6NTM6-F1
#
_cell.length_a   1.000
_cell.length_b   1.000
_cell.length_c   1.000
_cell.angle_alpha   90.00
_cell.angle_beta   90.00
_cell.angle_gamma   90.00
#
_symmetry.space_group_name_H-M   'P 1'
#
loop_
_entity.id
_entity.type
_entity.pdbx_description
1 polymer ?
#
loop_
_entity_poly.entity_id
_entity_poly.type
_entity_poly.pdbx_seq_one_letter_code
_entity_poly.pdbx_strand_id
1 'polypeptide(L)'
;MPGSSGGSNPSNPVFNEATGQVALEMGRQTLLAASNAAQQGLVQVHHYIQQGPNGLRVLCFVGGLGVTLTGALGVLNIFSTILHPIDYLCNAYQFLFGVITCILEANPELLRERVHWQEKIYEHAKFLTLLWGRGLFYLFQGSLALVQFTLLYAIVGVYMVVMGVLCIAMWKGCAGVLASLGRLGRRLLYYDDKMALFQWPHRTGKFNTAISVELHTRRLYRPILPSATMSYKPTTSTLLFKAINATVASGRYQPDLGGVQQTIAEQTGRFVPANSDAIEGGMVSLERQGQQQQP
;
A
#
# COMPACT_ATOMS: atom_id res chain seq x y z
N MET A 1 50.42 20.91 53.32
CA MET A 1 49.85 20.28 52.11
C MET A 1 49.30 18.92 52.52
N PRO A 2 47.98 18.69 52.54
CA PRO A 2 47.43 17.38 52.86
C PRO A 2 47.42 16.51 51.59
N GLY A 3 48.04 15.33 51.71
CA GLY A 3 48.18 14.34 50.65
C GLY A 3 46.86 13.62 50.35
N SER A 4 46.57 13.48 49.06
CA SER A 4 45.47 12.67 48.52
C SER A 4 45.86 11.19 48.60
N SER A 5 45.30 10.50 49.59
CA SER A 5 45.46 9.08 49.82
C SER A 5 44.65 8.30 48.79
N GLY A 6 45.33 7.72 47.79
CA GLY A 6 44.75 6.80 46.82
C GLY A 6 44.33 5.48 47.49
N GLY A 7 43.03 5.33 47.73
CA GLY A 7 42.42 4.06 48.14
C GLY A 7 42.22 3.15 46.93
N SER A 8 43.10 2.17 46.76
CA SER A 8 42.88 1.04 45.86
C SER A 8 41.81 0.12 46.46
N ASN A 9 40.56 0.28 46.02
CA ASN A 9 39.48 -0.61 46.43
C ASN A 9 39.77 -2.03 45.91
N PRO A 10 39.75 -3.05 46.79
CA PRO A 10 39.92 -4.44 46.37
C PRO A 10 38.74 -4.83 45.46
N SER A 11 39.06 -5.10 44.21
CA SER A 11 38.13 -5.59 43.18
C SER A 11 37.56 -6.94 43.62
N ASN A 12 36.32 -6.94 44.12
CA ASN A 12 35.59 -8.16 44.45
C ASN A 12 35.28 -8.95 43.17
N PRO A 13 35.84 -10.16 42.99
CA PRO A 13 35.69 -10.94 41.74
C PRO A 13 34.26 -11.40 41.46
N VAL A 14 33.42 -11.47 42.50
CA VAL A 14 32.01 -11.89 42.41
C VAL A 14 31.14 -10.91 41.60
N PHE A 15 31.52 -9.63 41.54
CA PHE A 15 30.75 -8.61 40.81
C PHE A 15 30.93 -8.71 39.29
N ASN A 16 32.07 -9.23 38.82
CA ASN A 16 32.37 -9.32 37.39
C ASN A 16 31.62 -10.46 36.68
N GLU A 17 31.31 -11.57 37.37
CA GLU A 17 30.55 -12.68 36.78
C GLU A 17 29.06 -12.38 36.62
N ALA A 18 28.46 -11.68 37.59
CA ALA A 18 27.05 -11.29 37.51
C ALA A 18 26.78 -10.32 36.35
N THR A 19 27.74 -9.44 36.04
CA THR A 19 27.60 -8.44 34.97
C THR A 19 27.57 -9.07 33.57
N GLY A 20 28.27 -10.19 33.36
CA GLY A 20 28.35 -10.87 32.06
C GLY A 20 27.04 -11.52 31.61
N GLN A 21 26.28 -12.12 32.53
CA GLN A 21 25.02 -12.80 32.19
C GLN A 21 23.92 -11.81 31.78
N VAL A 22 23.83 -10.68 32.48
CA VAL A 22 22.83 -9.64 32.19
C VAL A 22 23.08 -9.00 30.81
N ALA A 23 24.35 -8.80 30.42
CA ALA A 23 24.69 -8.27 29.09
C ALA A 23 24.25 -9.19 27.95
N LEU A 24 24.34 -10.51 28.13
CA LEU A 24 23.97 -11.48 27.11
C LEU A 24 22.44 -11.56 26.90
N GLU A 25 21.67 -11.51 27.99
CA GLU A 25 20.20 -11.49 27.90
C GLU A 25 19.68 -10.19 27.28
N MET A 26 20.24 -9.04 27.65
CA MET A 26 19.93 -7.77 27.00
C MET A 26 20.25 -7.81 25.51
N GLY A 27 21.38 -8.40 25.11
CA GLY A 27 21.75 -8.55 23.70
C GLY A 27 20.73 -9.33 22.87
N ARG A 28 20.18 -10.43 23.40
CA ARG A 28 19.14 -11.21 22.69
C ARG A 28 17.86 -10.42 22.49
N GLN A 29 17.41 -9.70 23.51
CA GLN A 29 16.20 -8.88 23.40
C GLN A 29 16.38 -7.76 22.36
N THR A 30 17.56 -7.16 22.31
CA THR A 30 17.86 -6.09 21.34
C THR A 30 17.86 -6.65 19.90
N LEU A 31 18.42 -7.85 19.71
CA LEU A 31 18.49 -8.49 18.39
C LEU A 31 17.10 -8.89 17.87
N LEU A 32 16.21 -9.35 18.76
CA LEU A 32 14.80 -9.63 18.41
C LEU A 32 14.02 -8.36 18.11
N ALA A 33 14.22 -7.28 18.90
CA ALA A 33 13.60 -5.99 18.62
C ALA A 33 14.06 -5.43 17.26
N ALA A 34 15.35 -5.54 16.95
CA ALA A 34 15.92 -5.12 15.68
C ALA A 34 15.38 -5.95 14.49
N SER A 35 15.24 -7.27 14.65
CA SER A 35 14.70 -8.11 13.58
C SER A 35 13.22 -7.81 13.31
N ASN A 36 12.43 -7.60 14.35
CA ASN A 36 11.02 -7.21 14.23
C ASN A 36 10.87 -5.83 13.56
N ALA A 37 11.71 -4.85 13.93
CA ALA A 37 11.71 -3.52 13.30
C ALA A 37 12.12 -3.61 11.82
N ALA A 38 13.11 -4.45 11.47
CA ALA A 38 13.52 -4.67 10.09
C ALA A 38 12.41 -5.34 9.25
N GLN A 39 11.68 -6.31 9.82
CA GLN A 39 10.53 -6.92 9.16
C GLN A 39 9.39 -5.92 8.91
N GLN A 40 9.12 -5.03 9.87
CA GLN A 40 8.11 -3.98 9.69
C GLN A 40 8.51 -2.98 8.60
N GLY A 41 9.79 -2.62 8.52
CA GLY A 41 10.31 -1.77 7.44
C GLY A 41 10.15 -2.43 6.06
N LEU A 42 10.42 -3.73 5.94
CA LEU A 42 10.24 -4.47 4.69
C LEU A 42 8.78 -4.51 4.22
N VAL A 43 7.82 -4.65 5.14
CA VAL A 43 6.38 -4.65 4.79
C VAL A 43 5.93 -3.27 4.29
N GLN A 44 6.40 -2.18 4.91
CA GLN A 44 6.08 -0.82 4.48
C GLN A 44 6.70 -0.50 3.11
N VAL A 45 7.96 -0.91 2.88
CA VAL A 45 8.63 -0.73 1.59
C VAL A 45 7.92 -1.52 0.50
N HIS A 46 7.49 -2.75 0.79
CA HIS A 46 6.72 -3.54 -0.17
C HIS A 46 5.40 -2.85 -0.55
N HIS A 47 4.70 -2.27 0.43
CA HIS A 47 3.46 -1.53 0.16
C HIS A 47 3.71 -0.24 -0.66
N TYR A 48 4.81 0.46 -0.41
CA TYR A 48 5.23 1.65 -1.17
C TYR A 48 5.62 1.32 -2.62
N ILE A 49 6.28 0.18 -2.84
CA ILE A 49 6.69 -0.27 -4.18
C ILE A 49 5.47 -0.68 -5.01
N GLN A 50 4.46 -1.33 -4.40
CA GLN A 50 3.27 -1.77 -5.13
C GLN A 50 2.37 -0.60 -5.58
N GLN A 51 2.29 0.48 -4.81
CA GLN A 51 1.43 1.62 -5.16
C GLN A 51 2.11 2.63 -6.10
N GLY A 52 3.42 2.50 -6.34
CA GLY A 52 4.22 3.49 -7.04
C GLY A 52 4.38 4.77 -6.22
N PRO A 53 5.45 5.55 -6.41
CA PRO A 53 5.58 6.83 -5.73
C PRO A 53 4.42 7.72 -6.15
N ASN A 54 3.71 8.31 -5.19
CA ASN A 54 2.56 9.19 -5.44
C ASN A 54 2.86 10.29 -6.47
N GLY A 55 4.11 10.75 -6.54
CA GLY A 55 4.56 11.71 -7.54
C GLY A 55 4.38 11.24 -8.99
N LEU A 56 4.60 9.96 -9.28
CA LEU A 56 4.43 9.43 -10.65
C LEU A 56 2.97 9.50 -11.08
N ARG A 57 2.03 9.21 -10.18
CA ARG A 57 0.58 9.30 -10.46
C ARG A 57 0.17 10.73 -10.79
N VAL A 58 0.66 11.71 -10.01
CA VAL A 58 0.39 13.13 -10.27
C VAL A 58 0.98 13.58 -11.60
N LEU A 59 2.21 13.19 -11.93
CA LEU A 59 2.83 13.51 -13.22
C LEU A 59 2.05 12.89 -14.39
N CYS A 60 1.68 11.60 -14.30
CA CYS A 60 0.85 10.96 -15.31
C CYS A 60 -0.52 11.61 -15.45
N PHE A 61 -1.13 12.05 -14.33
CA PHE A 61 -2.39 12.78 -14.35
C PHE A 61 -2.28 14.12 -15.09
N VAL A 62 -1.21 14.89 -14.84
CA VAL A 62 -0.92 16.14 -15.55
C VAL A 62 -0.69 15.88 -17.05
N GLY A 63 0.02 14.80 -17.39
CA GLY A 63 0.17 14.34 -18.77
C GLY A 63 -1.15 14.02 -19.46
N GLY A 64 -2.00 13.22 -18.79
CA GLY A 64 -3.35 12.91 -19.27
C GLY A 64 -4.22 14.14 -19.46
N LEU A 65 -4.10 15.12 -18.55
CA LEU A 65 -4.82 16.38 -18.64
C LEU A 65 -4.34 17.20 -19.84
N GLY A 66 -3.02 17.28 -20.06
CA GLY A 66 -2.44 17.90 -21.24
C GLY A 66 -2.91 17.27 -22.55
N VAL A 67 -2.95 15.94 -22.61
CA VAL A 67 -3.46 15.22 -23.79
C VAL A 67 -4.97 15.45 -24.00
N THR A 68 -5.74 15.51 -22.92
CA THR A 68 -7.18 15.81 -22.98
C THR A 68 -7.43 17.22 -23.53
N LEU A 69 -6.71 18.22 -23.01
CA LEU A 69 -6.87 19.60 -23.45
C LEU A 69 -6.47 19.78 -24.91
N THR A 70 -5.34 19.19 -25.32
CA THR A 70 -4.87 19.25 -26.71
C THR A 70 -5.82 18.54 -27.67
N GLY A 71 -6.27 17.32 -27.33
CA GLY A 71 -7.28 16.61 -28.11
C GLY A 71 -8.61 17.39 -28.19
N ALA A 72 -9.05 18.03 -27.10
CA ALA A 72 -10.26 18.85 -27.09
C ALA A 72 -10.13 20.06 -28.03
N LEU A 73 -8.99 20.76 -28.00
CA LEU A 73 -8.72 21.87 -28.92
C LEU A 73 -8.72 21.40 -30.38
N GLY A 74 -8.17 20.21 -30.66
CA GLY A 74 -8.22 19.59 -31.98
C GLY A 74 -9.65 19.29 -32.45
N VAL A 75 -10.50 18.74 -31.57
CA VAL A 75 -11.92 18.44 -31.88
C VAL A 75 -12.75 19.72 -32.07
N LEU A 76 -12.45 20.79 -31.32
CA LEU A 76 -13.16 22.07 -31.45
C LEU A 76 -12.83 22.83 -32.75
N ASN A 77 -11.71 22.50 -33.42
CA ASN A 77 -11.33 23.11 -34.69
C ASN A 77 -12.08 22.48 -35.89
N ILE A 78 -13.41 22.49 -35.83
CA ILE A 78 -14.30 21.80 -36.78
C ILE A 78 -14.11 22.31 -38.22
N PHE A 79 -13.78 23.59 -38.40
CA PHE A 79 -13.60 24.18 -39.74
C PHE A 79 -12.39 23.63 -40.48
N SER A 80 -11.26 23.39 -39.79
CA SER A 80 -10.08 22.75 -40.40
C SER A 80 -10.26 21.24 -40.60
N THR A 81 -11.18 20.66 -39.83
CA THR A 81 -11.39 19.21 -39.73
C THR A 81 -12.09 18.61 -40.95
N ILE A 82 -12.99 19.36 -41.59
CA ILE A 82 -13.76 18.87 -42.75
C ILE A 82 -12.85 18.47 -43.92
N LEU A 83 -11.66 19.08 -44.03
CA LEU A 83 -10.69 18.79 -45.08
C LEU A 83 -9.86 17.52 -44.82
N HIS A 84 -9.71 17.12 -43.55
CA HIS A 84 -8.84 16.01 -43.13
C HIS A 84 -9.55 15.14 -42.07
N PRO A 85 -10.46 14.24 -42.47
CA PRO A 85 -11.25 13.42 -41.54
C PRO A 85 -10.39 12.47 -40.68
N ILE A 86 -9.18 12.12 -41.13
CA ILE A 86 -8.23 11.29 -40.38
C ILE A 86 -7.72 12.05 -39.15
N ASP A 87 -7.38 13.33 -39.29
CA ASP A 87 -6.88 14.15 -38.18
C ASP A 87 -7.97 14.37 -37.12
N TYR A 88 -9.23 14.49 -37.56
CA TYR A 88 -10.37 14.50 -36.64
C TYR A 88 -10.42 13.27 -35.77
N LEU A 89 -10.31 12.11 -36.42
CA LEU A 89 -10.43 10.82 -35.77
C LEU A 89 -9.27 10.63 -34.79
N CYS A 90 -8.05 10.99 -35.18
CA CYS A 90 -6.89 11.02 -34.29
C CYS A 90 -7.13 11.93 -33.08
N ASN A 91 -7.63 13.16 -33.27
CA ASN A 91 -7.95 14.08 -32.17
C ASN A 91 -9.04 13.57 -31.24
N ALA A 92 -10.08 12.93 -31.78
CA ALA A 92 -11.14 12.32 -30.99
C ALA A 92 -10.62 11.16 -30.14
N TYR A 93 -9.78 10.28 -30.71
CA TYR A 93 -9.11 9.21 -29.95
C TYR A 93 -8.16 9.79 -28.89
N GLN A 94 -7.39 10.81 -29.24
CA GLN A 94 -6.47 11.51 -28.35
C GLN A 94 -7.21 12.06 -27.11
N PHE A 95 -8.34 12.73 -27.34
CA PHE A 95 -9.21 13.25 -26.29
C PHE A 95 -9.75 12.14 -25.40
N LEU A 96 -10.33 11.08 -26.00
CA LEU A 96 -10.90 9.97 -25.25
C LEU A 96 -9.85 9.25 -24.39
N PHE A 97 -8.67 8.96 -24.94
CA PHE A 97 -7.57 8.33 -24.19
C PHE A 97 -6.99 9.25 -23.11
N GLY A 98 -6.96 10.57 -23.36
CA GLY A 98 -6.64 11.57 -22.34
C GLY A 98 -7.58 11.49 -21.14
N VAL A 99 -8.89 11.50 -21.40
CA VAL A 99 -9.92 11.41 -20.34
C VAL A 99 -9.79 10.10 -19.56
N ILE A 100 -9.62 8.97 -20.27
CA ILE A 100 -9.40 7.67 -19.62
C ILE A 100 -8.15 7.72 -18.72
N THR A 101 -7.06 8.33 -19.18
CA THR A 101 -5.84 8.51 -18.39
C THR A 101 -6.09 9.33 -17.13
N CYS A 102 -6.81 10.46 -17.25
CA CYS A 102 -7.18 11.27 -16.09
C CYS A 102 -8.01 10.47 -15.08
N ILE A 103 -8.97 9.67 -15.54
CA ILE A 103 -9.81 8.84 -14.66
C ILE A 103 -8.97 7.77 -13.97
N LEU A 104 -8.02 7.14 -14.67
CA LEU A 104 -7.17 6.09 -14.11
C LEU A 104 -6.15 6.62 -13.09
N GLU A 105 -5.61 7.83 -13.32
CA GLU A 105 -4.60 8.42 -12.43
C GLU A 105 -5.17 9.28 -11.32
N ALA A 106 -6.43 9.72 -11.42
CA ALA A 106 -7.06 10.55 -10.41
C ALA A 106 -7.01 9.91 -9.01
N ASN A 107 -6.72 10.75 -8.01
CA ASN A 107 -6.64 10.34 -6.62
C ASN A 107 -8.01 9.79 -6.17
N PRO A 108 -8.10 8.56 -5.60
CA PRO A 108 -9.35 8.00 -5.12
C PRO A 108 -10.07 8.89 -4.10
N GLU A 109 -9.34 9.74 -3.37
CA GLU A 109 -9.92 10.71 -2.42
C GLU A 109 -10.81 11.73 -3.12
N LEU A 110 -10.40 12.19 -4.31
CA LEU A 110 -11.15 13.14 -5.12
C LEU A 110 -12.35 12.48 -5.84
N LEU A 111 -12.31 11.15 -5.96
CA LEU A 111 -13.30 10.36 -6.70
C LEU A 111 -14.28 9.59 -5.79
N ARG A 112 -14.39 9.93 -4.50
CA ARG A 112 -15.29 9.24 -3.55
C ARG A 112 -16.71 9.03 -4.08
N GLU A 113 -17.24 9.97 -4.87
CA GLU A 113 -18.59 9.88 -5.46
C GLU A 113 -18.64 9.20 -6.85
N ARG A 114 -17.49 8.98 -7.49
CA ARG A 114 -17.37 8.52 -8.88
C ARG A 114 -16.65 7.18 -9.05
N VAL A 115 -16.43 6.45 -7.95
CA VAL A 115 -15.72 5.15 -7.90
C VAL A 115 -16.29 4.14 -8.91
N HIS A 116 -17.59 4.20 -9.19
CA HIS A 116 -18.27 3.29 -10.11
C HIS A 116 -17.71 3.30 -11.55
N TRP A 117 -17.17 4.44 -12.01
CA TRP A 117 -16.59 4.54 -13.35
C TRP A 117 -15.22 3.87 -13.44
N GLN A 118 -14.39 4.00 -12.41
CA GLN A 118 -13.09 3.35 -12.36
C GLN A 118 -13.24 1.82 -12.36
N GLU A 119 -14.17 1.29 -11.57
CA GLU A 119 -14.45 -0.16 -11.51
C GLU A 119 -14.83 -0.74 -12.87
N LYS A 120 -15.70 -0.05 -13.63
CA LYS A 120 -16.10 -0.48 -14.98
C LYS A 120 -14.92 -0.52 -15.95
N ILE A 121 -14.07 0.50 -15.91
CA ILE A 121 -12.86 0.56 -16.75
C ILE A 121 -11.92 -0.59 -16.38
N TYR A 122 -11.71 -0.85 -15.09
CA TYR A 122 -10.85 -1.95 -14.63
C TYR A 122 -11.40 -3.34 -14.98
N GLU A 123 -12.72 -3.50 -15.01
CA GLU A 123 -13.36 -4.75 -15.42
C GLU A 123 -13.08 -5.07 -16.89
N HIS A 124 -13.22 -4.06 -17.76
CA HIS A 124 -13.07 -4.22 -19.21
C HIS A 124 -11.60 -4.24 -19.64
N ALA A 125 -10.75 -3.52 -18.92
CA ALA A 125 -9.40 -3.20 -19.33
C ALA A 125 -8.38 -3.61 -18.26
N LYS A 126 -8.40 -4.90 -17.89
CA LYS A 126 -7.50 -5.49 -16.88
C LYS A 126 -6.01 -5.28 -17.17
N PHE A 127 -5.61 -4.99 -18.41
CA PHE A 127 -4.22 -4.68 -18.70
C PHE A 127 -3.79 -3.30 -18.16
N LEU A 128 -4.72 -2.34 -18.01
CA LEU A 128 -4.44 -1.01 -17.44
C LEU A 128 -4.32 -1.02 -15.91
N THR A 129 -4.67 -2.12 -15.22
CA THR A 129 -4.36 -2.25 -13.79
C THR A 129 -2.89 -2.60 -13.57
N LEU A 130 -2.24 -3.19 -14.57
CA LEU A 130 -0.83 -3.59 -14.49
C LEU A 130 0.07 -2.39 -14.81
N LEU A 131 1.09 -2.17 -13.98
CA LEU A 131 2.03 -1.04 -14.12
C LEU A 131 2.69 -0.99 -15.51
N TRP A 132 3.02 -2.14 -16.08
CA TRP A 132 3.60 -2.24 -17.43
C TRP A 132 2.58 -1.91 -18.54
N GLY A 133 1.31 -2.30 -18.35
CA GLY A 133 0.24 -2.02 -19.32
C GLY A 133 -0.11 -0.54 -19.36
N ARG A 134 -0.07 0.15 -18.21
CA ARG A 134 -0.18 1.61 -18.12
C ARG A 134 0.95 2.31 -18.85
N GLY A 135 2.20 1.88 -18.63
CA GLY A 135 3.36 2.42 -19.34
C GLY A 135 3.26 2.24 -20.86
N LEU A 136 2.79 1.08 -21.32
CA LEU A 136 2.57 0.82 -22.74
C LEU A 136 1.44 1.69 -23.32
N PHE A 137 0.38 1.92 -22.55
CA PHE A 137 -0.71 2.81 -22.93
C PHE A 137 -0.22 4.26 -23.10
N TYR A 138 0.65 4.75 -22.21
CA TYR A 138 1.25 6.10 -22.34
C TYR A 138 2.18 6.21 -23.54
N LEU A 139 2.95 5.16 -23.85
CA LEU A 139 3.76 5.11 -25.08
C LEU A 139 2.90 5.20 -26.34
N PHE A 140 1.77 4.48 -26.38
CA PHE A 140 0.83 4.50 -27.50
C PHE A 140 0.15 5.87 -27.64
N GLN A 141 -0.26 6.48 -26.54
CA GLN A 141 -0.85 7.82 -26.55
C GLN A 141 0.16 8.89 -26.98
N GLY A 142 1.42 8.76 -26.53
CA GLY A 142 2.52 9.62 -26.93
C GLY A 142 2.87 9.48 -28.40
N SER A 143 2.90 8.24 -28.94
CA SER A 143 3.16 8.02 -30.36
C SER A 143 2.04 8.58 -31.25
N LEU A 144 0.77 8.44 -30.85
CA LEU A 144 -0.36 9.08 -31.54
C LEU A 144 -0.22 10.61 -31.57
N ALA A 145 0.21 11.23 -30.46
CA ALA A 145 0.43 12.67 -30.41
C ALA A 145 1.53 13.13 -31.39
N LEU A 146 2.61 12.36 -31.50
CA LEU A 146 3.76 12.70 -32.34
C LEU A 146 3.44 12.67 -33.84
N VAL A 147 2.44 11.89 -34.26
CA VAL A 147 2.02 11.80 -35.67
C VAL A 147 1.38 13.08 -36.19
N GLN A 148 0.79 13.91 -35.32
CA GLN A 148 0.12 15.15 -35.74
C GLN A 148 1.09 16.30 -36.11
N PHE A 149 2.41 16.11 -35.94
CA PHE A 149 3.52 17.04 -36.27
C PHE A 149 3.41 18.50 -35.78
N THR A 150 2.36 18.85 -35.05
CA THR A 150 2.16 20.18 -34.48
C THR A 150 3.01 20.33 -33.22
N LEU A 151 3.71 21.47 -33.08
CA LEU A 151 4.67 21.71 -31.99
C LEU A 151 4.09 21.42 -30.60
N LEU A 152 2.85 21.81 -30.34
CA LEU A 152 2.18 21.60 -29.06
C LEU A 152 1.95 20.09 -28.79
N TYR A 153 1.43 19.36 -29.79
CA TYR A 153 1.27 17.90 -29.71
C TYR A 153 2.61 17.18 -29.59
N ALA A 154 3.67 17.69 -30.22
CA ALA A 154 5.00 17.13 -30.12
C ALA A 154 5.53 17.22 -28.68
N ILE A 155 5.39 18.37 -28.01
CA ILE A 155 5.83 18.56 -26.61
C ILE A 155 5.06 17.60 -25.68
N VAL A 156 3.73 17.57 -25.79
CA VAL A 156 2.89 16.67 -24.98
C VAL A 156 3.16 15.20 -25.29
N GLY A 157 3.40 14.88 -26.56
CA GLY A 157 3.74 13.53 -27.03
C GLY A 157 5.07 13.04 -26.45
N VAL A 158 6.13 13.84 -26.55
CA VAL A 158 7.43 13.52 -25.94
C VAL A 158 7.29 13.34 -24.43
N TYR A 159 6.54 14.23 -23.76
CA TYR A 159 6.27 14.11 -22.32
C TYR A 159 5.63 12.75 -21.99
N MET A 160 4.57 12.35 -22.71
CA MET A 160 3.88 11.07 -22.48
C MET A 160 4.77 9.86 -22.80
N VAL A 161 5.62 9.95 -23.82
CA VAL A 161 6.60 8.90 -24.13
C VAL A 161 7.59 8.74 -22.97
N VAL A 162 8.14 9.84 -22.45
CA VAL A 162 9.06 9.81 -21.29
C VAL A 162 8.38 9.19 -20.08
N MET A 163 7.13 9.55 -19.78
CA MET A 163 6.37 8.95 -18.68
C MET A 163 6.13 7.46 -18.89
N GLY A 164 5.79 7.03 -20.11
CA GLY A 164 5.65 5.62 -20.46
C GLY A 164 6.94 4.81 -20.28
N VAL A 165 8.08 5.37 -20.71
CA VAL A 165 9.40 4.76 -20.50
C VAL A 165 9.73 4.66 -19.02
N LEU A 166 9.47 5.71 -18.22
CA LEU A 166 9.69 5.70 -16.77
C LEU A 166 8.87 4.61 -16.08
N CYS A 167 7.59 4.46 -16.43
CA CYS A 167 6.73 3.38 -15.91
C CYS A 167 7.31 1.98 -16.21
N ILE A 168 7.80 1.76 -17.44
CA ILE A 168 8.39 0.48 -17.85
C ILE A 168 9.76 0.26 -17.17
N ALA A 169 10.56 1.31 -17.02
CA ALA A 169 11.86 1.25 -16.35
C ALA A 169 11.69 0.87 -14.88
N MET A 170 10.71 1.46 -14.18
CA MET A 170 10.38 1.11 -12.80
C MET A 170 9.93 -0.34 -12.66
N TRP A 171 9.13 -0.84 -13.61
CA TRP A 171 8.72 -2.25 -13.62
C TRP A 171 9.92 -3.20 -13.78
N LYS A 172 10.84 -2.91 -14.71
CA LYS A 172 12.07 -3.71 -14.90
C LYS A 172 13.02 -3.62 -13.71
N GLY A 173 13.17 -2.44 -13.10
CA GLY A 173 13.98 -2.25 -11.89
C GLY A 173 13.47 -3.10 -10.73
N CYS A 174 12.14 -3.14 -10.54
CA CYS A 174 11.51 -4.00 -9.55
C CYS A 174 11.74 -5.49 -9.86
N ALA A 175 11.67 -5.90 -11.13
CA ALA A 175 11.95 -7.28 -11.54
C ALA A 175 13.41 -7.70 -11.29
N GLY A 176 14.37 -6.78 -11.50
CA GLY A 176 15.79 -7.02 -11.19
C GLY A 176 16.05 -7.25 -9.71
N VAL A 177 15.44 -6.43 -8.84
CA VAL A 177 15.49 -6.60 -7.37
C VAL A 177 14.74 -7.86 -6.92
N LEU A 178 13.60 -8.17 -7.54
CA LEU A 178 12.89 -9.41 -7.24
C LEU A 178 13.69 -10.64 -7.69
N ALA A 179 14.46 -10.54 -8.78
CA ALA A 179 15.32 -11.62 -9.24
C ALA A 179 16.57 -11.82 -8.36
N SER A 180 17.12 -10.75 -7.77
CA SER A 180 18.19 -10.87 -6.76
C SER A 180 17.64 -11.44 -5.44
N LEU A 181 16.47 -10.98 -4.98
CA LEU A 181 15.79 -11.52 -3.81
C LEU A 181 15.31 -12.96 -4.02
N GLY A 182 14.82 -13.33 -5.19
CA GLY A 182 14.40 -14.70 -5.51
C GLY A 182 15.57 -15.70 -5.61
N ARG A 183 16.80 -15.21 -5.83
CA ARG A 183 18.02 -16.04 -5.70
C ARG A 183 18.42 -16.26 -4.24
N LEU A 184 18.17 -15.30 -3.36
CA LEU A 184 18.37 -15.44 -1.91
C LEU A 184 17.24 -16.23 -1.24
N GLY A 185 15.99 -15.98 -1.62
CA GLY A 185 14.81 -16.69 -1.16
C GLY A 185 14.80 -18.16 -1.56
N ARG A 186 15.32 -18.53 -2.74
CA ARG A 186 15.53 -19.95 -3.09
C ARG A 186 16.64 -20.62 -2.25
N ARG A 187 17.60 -19.88 -1.70
CA ARG A 187 18.56 -20.43 -0.73
C ARG A 187 17.95 -20.58 0.67
N LEU A 188 17.00 -19.72 1.05
CA LEU A 188 16.30 -19.81 2.33
C LEU A 188 15.17 -20.85 2.32
N LEU A 189 14.41 -20.98 1.23
CA LEU A 189 13.42 -22.04 1.05
C LEU A 189 14.06 -23.44 0.94
N TYR A 190 15.36 -23.52 0.61
CA TYR A 190 16.13 -24.77 0.71
C TYR A 190 16.48 -25.13 2.17
N TYR A 191 16.43 -24.18 3.10
CA TYR A 191 16.69 -24.42 4.53
C TYR A 191 15.43 -24.87 5.30
N ASP A 192 14.24 -24.43 4.88
CA ASP A 192 12.98 -24.78 5.53
C ASP A 192 12.62 -26.27 5.33
N ASP A 193 12.87 -26.81 4.13
CA ASP A 193 12.63 -28.23 3.80
C ASP A 193 13.62 -29.18 4.52
N LYS A 194 14.79 -28.68 4.94
CA LYS A 194 15.73 -29.44 5.80
C LYS A 194 15.44 -29.30 7.30
N MET A 195 14.71 -28.26 7.74
CA MET A 195 14.29 -28.10 9.14
C MET A 195 13.02 -28.92 9.44
N ALA A 196 12.16 -29.16 8.45
CA ALA A 196 11.00 -30.05 8.57
C ALA A 196 11.38 -31.53 8.79
N LEU A 197 12.61 -31.94 8.47
CA LEU A 197 13.11 -33.30 8.66
C LEU A 197 13.72 -33.56 10.05
N PHE A 198 13.84 -32.57 10.93
CA PHE A 198 14.59 -32.73 12.20
C PHE A 198 13.74 -32.67 13.49
N GLN A 199 12.41 -32.50 13.44
CA GLN A 199 11.62 -32.54 14.69
C GLN A 199 10.15 -32.92 14.48
N TRP A 200 9.88 -34.22 14.43
CA TRP A 200 8.56 -34.75 14.80
C TRP A 200 8.72 -36.04 15.61
N PRO A 201 8.85 -35.96 16.95
CA PRO A 201 8.78 -37.14 17.79
C PRO A 201 7.32 -37.59 17.90
N HIS A 202 7.08 -38.82 17.43
CA HIS A 202 5.87 -39.61 17.62
C HIS A 202 5.28 -39.43 19.03
N ARG A 203 4.12 -38.78 19.14
CA ARG A 203 3.23 -38.96 20.29
C ARG A 203 1.89 -39.50 19.78
N THR A 204 1.83 -40.82 19.73
CA THR A 204 0.60 -41.60 19.56
C THR A 204 -0.30 -41.38 20.76
N GLY A 205 -1.38 -40.62 20.58
CA GLY A 205 -2.40 -40.41 21.60
C GLY A 205 -3.74 -40.16 20.93
N LYS A 206 -4.61 -41.17 20.99
CA LYS A 206 -5.98 -41.23 20.46
C LYS A 206 -6.72 -39.90 20.73
N PHE A 207 -7.00 -39.14 19.68
CA PHE A 207 -7.98 -38.06 19.73
C PHE A 207 -9.05 -38.27 18.66
N ASN A 208 -10.25 -38.42 19.19
CA ASN A 208 -11.57 -38.61 18.60
C ASN A 208 -11.75 -38.24 17.12
N THR A 209 -12.24 -39.23 16.40
CA THR A 209 -13.10 -39.16 15.22
C THR A 209 -14.25 -38.16 15.38
N ALA A 210 -14.03 -36.91 14.98
CA ALA A 210 -15.13 -35.95 14.79
C ALA A 210 -14.86 -34.88 13.71
N ILE A 211 -13.81 -35.03 12.89
CA ILE A 211 -13.53 -34.12 11.77
C ILE A 211 -13.22 -34.96 10.54
N SER A 212 -14.25 -35.65 10.02
CA SER A 212 -14.15 -36.48 8.82
C SER A 212 -15.29 -36.22 7.82
N VAL A 213 -15.85 -35.00 7.81
CA VAL A 213 -16.92 -34.61 6.86
C VAL A 213 -16.55 -33.40 5.98
N GLU A 214 -15.43 -32.72 6.22
CA GLU A 214 -15.11 -31.48 5.48
C GLU A 214 -13.79 -31.56 4.68
N LEU A 215 -13.56 -32.69 4.02
CA LEU A 215 -12.39 -32.87 3.14
C LEU A 215 -12.70 -33.59 1.81
N HIS A 216 -13.97 -33.78 1.47
CA HIS A 216 -14.38 -34.42 0.20
C HIS A 216 -14.81 -33.44 -0.91
N THR A 217 -14.80 -32.12 -0.70
CA THR A 217 -15.30 -31.15 -1.69
C THR A 217 -14.20 -30.38 -2.44
N ARG A 218 -12.92 -30.73 -2.29
CA ARG A 218 -11.81 -30.02 -2.98
C ARG A 218 -10.94 -30.92 -3.87
N ARG A 219 -11.55 -31.86 -4.59
CA ARG A 219 -10.82 -32.73 -5.53
C ARG A 219 -11.37 -32.81 -6.95
N LEU A 220 -12.11 -31.81 -7.42
CA LEU A 220 -12.49 -31.71 -8.83
C LEU A 220 -12.53 -30.25 -9.30
N TYR A 221 -11.38 -29.68 -9.64
CA TYR A 221 -11.28 -28.61 -10.64
C TYR A 221 -9.91 -28.70 -11.33
N ARG A 222 -9.83 -29.57 -12.35
CA ARG A 222 -8.90 -29.39 -13.48
C ARG A 222 -9.56 -28.43 -14.48
N PRO A 223 -8.79 -27.60 -15.21
CA PRO A 223 -9.35 -26.67 -16.17
C PRO A 223 -9.64 -27.38 -17.49
N ILE A 224 -10.83 -27.14 -18.04
CA ILE A 224 -11.16 -27.37 -19.45
C ILE A 224 -11.87 -26.09 -19.91
N LEU A 225 -11.21 -25.32 -20.79
CA LEU A 225 -11.89 -24.42 -21.74
C LEU A 225 -12.84 -25.28 -22.60
N PRO A 226 -14.05 -24.84 -23.00
CA PRO A 226 -14.15 -23.67 -23.89
C PRO A 226 -15.50 -22.89 -23.85
N SER A 227 -15.53 -21.83 -24.67
CA SER A 227 -16.67 -21.24 -25.39
C SER A 227 -17.85 -20.62 -24.63
N ALA A 228 -18.14 -19.39 -25.04
CA ALA A 228 -19.26 -18.55 -24.63
C ALA A 228 -20.63 -19.23 -24.79
N THR A 229 -21.49 -19.09 -23.78
CA THR A 229 -22.88 -18.64 -23.93
C THR A 229 -23.34 -17.98 -22.63
N MET A 230 -24.00 -16.84 -22.79
CA MET A 230 -24.52 -15.94 -21.77
C MET A 230 -25.79 -16.55 -21.14
N SER A 231 -25.78 -16.82 -19.83
CA SER A 231 -26.96 -17.17 -19.05
C SER A 231 -26.86 -16.55 -17.66
N TYR A 232 -27.72 -15.56 -17.39
CA TYR A 232 -27.72 -14.76 -16.17
C TYR A 232 -28.25 -15.61 -15.01
N LYS A 233 -27.37 -16.09 -14.13
CA LYS A 233 -27.74 -16.66 -12.82
C LYS A 233 -27.49 -15.62 -11.72
N PRO A 234 -28.39 -15.52 -10.72
CA PRO A 234 -28.23 -14.57 -9.63
C PRO A 234 -26.99 -14.91 -8.80
N THR A 235 -26.17 -13.89 -8.60
CA THR A 235 -24.86 -13.92 -7.96
C THR A 235 -24.96 -14.33 -6.48
N THR A 236 -24.09 -15.23 -6.05
CA THR A 236 -23.95 -15.80 -4.70
C THR A 236 -23.85 -14.75 -3.57
N SER A 237 -23.60 -13.49 -3.91
CA SER A 237 -23.56 -12.34 -3.00
C SER A 237 -24.90 -12.02 -2.34
N THR A 238 -26.06 -12.29 -2.97
CA THR A 238 -27.37 -12.08 -2.32
C THR A 238 -27.71 -13.14 -1.26
N LEU A 239 -27.17 -14.35 -1.39
CA LEU A 239 -27.33 -15.40 -0.37
C LEU A 239 -26.43 -15.14 0.83
N LEU A 240 -25.23 -14.60 0.61
CA LEU A 240 -24.30 -14.24 1.68
C LEU A 240 -24.81 -13.04 2.51
N PHE A 241 -25.42 -12.05 1.87
CA PHE A 241 -26.09 -10.94 2.57
C PHE A 241 -27.35 -11.38 3.33
N LYS A 242 -28.14 -12.33 2.82
CA LYS A 242 -29.28 -12.90 3.56
C LYS A 242 -28.84 -13.74 4.77
N ALA A 243 -27.75 -14.49 4.66
CA ALA A 243 -27.20 -15.27 5.78
C ALA A 243 -26.60 -14.39 6.88
N ILE A 244 -25.92 -13.30 6.53
CA ILE A 244 -25.38 -12.34 7.50
C ILE A 244 -26.52 -11.61 8.22
N ASN A 245 -27.54 -11.12 7.50
CA ASN A 245 -28.68 -10.45 8.14
C ASN A 245 -29.52 -11.40 9.02
N ALA A 246 -29.65 -12.68 8.64
CA ALA A 246 -30.32 -13.68 9.47
C ALA A 246 -29.53 -14.01 10.76
N THR A 247 -28.20 -13.94 10.70
CA THR A 247 -27.33 -14.19 11.87
C THR A 247 -27.38 -13.02 12.85
N VAL A 248 -27.41 -11.77 12.35
CA VAL A 248 -27.53 -10.56 13.17
C VAL A 248 -28.92 -10.43 13.82
N ALA A 249 -29.99 -10.83 13.11
CA ALA A 249 -31.35 -10.82 13.67
C ALA A 249 -31.60 -11.89 14.75
N SER A 250 -30.74 -12.91 14.84
CA SER A 250 -30.91 -14.02 15.79
C SER A 250 -30.45 -13.73 17.22
N GLY A 251 -29.91 -12.54 17.50
CA GLY A 251 -29.55 -12.10 18.85
C GLY A 251 -28.44 -12.92 19.55
N ARG A 252 -27.72 -13.79 18.83
CA ARG A 252 -26.71 -14.70 19.41
C ARG A 252 -25.28 -14.14 19.43
N TYR A 253 -25.10 -12.85 19.17
CA TYR A 253 -23.79 -12.20 19.26
C TYR A 253 -23.86 -11.02 20.23
N GLN A 254 -23.49 -11.28 21.48
CA GLN A 254 -23.26 -10.26 22.49
C GLN A 254 -21.74 -10.12 22.59
N PRO A 255 -21.12 -9.10 21.97
CA PRO A 255 -19.68 -8.92 22.10
C PRO A 255 -19.36 -8.62 23.56
N ASP A 256 -18.49 -9.43 24.16
CA ASP A 256 -17.95 -9.21 25.49
C ASP A 256 -17.03 -7.98 25.46
N LEU A 257 -17.59 -6.84 25.84
CA LEU A 257 -16.91 -5.55 25.92
C LEU A 257 -15.92 -5.44 27.11
N GLY A 258 -15.79 -6.48 27.95
CA GLY A 258 -14.90 -6.46 29.12
C GLY A 258 -13.42 -6.34 28.78
N GLY A 259 -12.95 -7.00 27.70
CA GLY A 259 -11.52 -7.03 27.34
C GLY A 259 -10.99 -5.78 26.64
N VAL A 260 -11.86 -5.00 25.99
CA VAL A 260 -11.44 -3.82 25.20
C VAL A 260 -11.23 -2.59 26.10
N GLN A 261 -12.00 -2.44 27.18
CA GLN A 261 -11.80 -1.39 28.18
C GLN A 261 -10.46 -1.53 28.92
N GLN A 262 -10.02 -2.75 29.21
CA GLN A 262 -8.79 -2.99 29.95
C GLN A 262 -7.53 -2.71 29.11
N THR A 263 -7.60 -2.95 27.80
CA THR A 263 -6.48 -2.65 26.88
C THR A 263 -6.33 -1.14 26.63
N ILE A 264 -7.42 -0.37 26.70
CA ILE A 264 -7.37 1.10 26.57
C ILE A 264 -6.86 1.76 27.86
N ALA A 265 -7.24 1.24 29.04
CA ALA A 265 -6.73 1.76 30.31
C ALA A 265 -5.20 1.58 30.46
N GLU A 266 -4.64 0.47 29.97
CA GLU A 266 -3.20 0.21 30.05
C GLU A 266 -2.39 1.05 29.04
N GLN A 267 -2.96 1.39 27.89
CA GLN A 267 -2.30 2.27 26.91
C GLN A 267 -2.41 3.76 27.24
N THR A 268 -3.43 4.19 28.00
CA THR A 268 -3.60 5.60 28.38
C THR A 268 -2.74 5.98 29.59
N GLY A 269 -2.25 5.01 30.37
CA GLY A 269 -1.40 5.25 31.56
C GLY A 269 0.09 5.51 31.30
N ARG A 270 0.58 5.39 30.05
CA ARG A 270 2.01 5.56 29.71
C ARG A 270 2.35 6.78 28.85
N PHE A 271 1.37 7.64 28.55
CA PHE A 271 1.63 8.93 27.92
C PHE A 271 1.41 10.06 28.94
N VAL A 272 2.35 10.17 29.89
CA VAL A 272 2.59 11.42 30.60
C VAL A 272 3.57 12.22 29.74
N PRO A 273 3.15 13.26 29.01
CA PRO A 273 4.11 14.22 28.50
C PRO A 273 4.73 14.91 29.71
N ALA A 274 6.01 14.65 29.94
CA ALA A 274 6.82 15.60 30.71
C ALA A 274 6.72 16.94 29.96
N ASN A 275 6.24 17.99 30.65
CA ASN A 275 6.28 19.41 30.27
C ASN A 275 4.95 20.09 29.85
N SER A 276 3.89 19.98 30.68
CA SER A 276 2.72 20.89 30.63
C SER A 276 2.66 21.93 31.76
N ASP A 277 3.52 21.85 32.77
CA ASP A 277 3.48 22.76 33.94
C ASP A 277 4.11 24.14 33.70
N ALA A 278 4.60 24.43 32.49
CA ALA A 278 5.27 25.69 32.17
C ALA A 278 4.41 26.74 31.43
N ILE A 279 3.17 26.42 31.02
CA ILE A 279 2.36 27.31 30.16
C ILE A 279 1.12 27.91 30.87
N GLU A 280 0.58 27.28 31.91
CA GLU A 280 -0.58 27.85 32.63
C GLU A 280 -0.22 28.96 33.64
N GLY A 281 1.07 29.16 33.97
CA GLY A 281 1.52 30.23 34.86
C GLY A 281 1.62 31.63 34.23
N GLY A 282 1.53 31.74 32.89
CA GLY A 282 1.81 32.98 32.16
C GLY A 282 0.60 33.86 31.83
N MET A 283 -0.61 33.31 31.78
CA MET A 283 -1.79 34.04 31.30
C MET A 283 -2.63 34.74 32.39
N VAL A 284 -2.44 34.40 33.67
CA VAL A 284 -3.20 35.05 34.77
C VAL A 284 -2.56 36.37 35.23
N SER A 285 -1.33 36.68 34.81
CA SER A 285 -0.64 37.92 35.21
C SER A 285 -0.87 39.12 34.28
N LEU A 286 -1.51 38.95 33.12
CA LEU A 286 -1.76 40.05 32.17
C LEU A 286 -3.14 40.72 32.32
N GLU A 287 -4.08 40.12 33.04
CA GLU A 287 -5.43 40.70 33.23
C GLU A 287 -5.53 41.63 34.45
N ARG A 288 -4.48 41.70 35.30
CA ARG A 288 -4.44 42.61 36.47
C ARG A 288 -3.78 43.97 36.24
N GLN A 289 -3.23 44.25 35.06
CA GLN A 289 -2.65 45.58 34.75
C GLN A 289 -3.61 46.54 34.02
N GLY A 290 -4.82 46.11 33.68
CA GLY A 290 -5.79 46.94 32.95
C GLY A 290 -6.77 47.77 33.80
N GLN A 291 -6.81 47.60 35.13
CA GLN A 291 -7.85 48.22 35.99
C GLN A 291 -7.36 49.37 36.90
N GLN A 292 -6.14 49.86 36.72
CA GLN A 292 -5.58 50.93 37.56
C GLN A 292 -5.14 52.15 36.74
N GLN A 293 -6.00 52.63 35.85
CA GLN A 293 -5.87 53.99 35.29
C GLN A 293 -7.20 54.46 34.69
N GLN A 294 -8.03 55.10 35.51
CA GLN A 294 -8.89 56.19 35.07
C GLN A 294 -9.06 57.19 36.23
N PRO A 295 -8.91 58.50 35.95
CA PRO A 295 -8.85 59.58 36.94
C PRO A 295 -10.20 59.93 37.57
#